data_AF-A0A0D0DE84-F1
#
_entry.id   AF-A0A0D0DE84-F1
#
_cell.length_a   1.000
_cell.length_b   1.000
_cell.length_c   1.000
_cell.angle_alpha   90.00
_cell.angle_beta   90.00
_cell.angle_gamma   90.00
#
_symmetry.space_group_name_H-M   'P 1'
#
loop_
_entity.id
_entity.type
_entity.pdbx_description
1 polymer ?
#
loop_
_entity_poly.entity_id
_entity_poly.type
_entity_poly.pdbx_seq_one_letter_code
_entity_poly.pdbx_strand_id
1 'polypeptide(L)'
;MGFNVHTETKCFDASERVHNPDDIFSADGWKETTVEIQVPTREKCPEGNGKPFLIKGLMYRPLMSVIQAGFSEAMSGWFHLTPFKQIWKSPDDDCPLERVIAGLMFWSDSTHLAQFGNASAWPIYSFFGNLSKYKRASPNTGPCHPVAFIPSITHCKRELVHAVWRILLDDDFVKAYKDGIVIKCYDGVVCRVYPRIFMYSADYPEKILIATIRDKGICPCPRCLVPKSSFGRLGLFTDIVMRLSKARTYLRSKIISARHAIYQLGVPIKGNTFAERLAPLNFNVFPTLVVDLMHEFELGVLKSAFKHLIRILYAIDPGLVAILNERYGVFSESVPSP
;
A
#
# COMPACT_ATOMS: atom_id res chain seq x y z
N MET A 1 -27.13 37.75 -5.77
CA MET A 1 -25.71 37.35 -5.95
C MET A 1 -25.71 35.91 -6.42
N GLY A 2 -25.32 35.65 -7.68
CA GLY A 2 -25.29 34.31 -8.25
C GLY A 2 -23.89 33.72 -8.10
N PHE A 3 -23.78 32.56 -7.46
CA PHE A 3 -22.54 31.79 -7.40
C PHE A 3 -22.20 31.30 -8.82
N ASN A 4 -21.06 31.74 -9.37
CA ASN A 4 -20.58 31.32 -10.68
C ASN A 4 -19.41 30.35 -10.50
N VAL A 5 -19.70 29.06 -10.67
CA VAL A 5 -18.72 27.96 -10.54
C VAL A 5 -17.43 28.22 -11.31
N HIS A 6 -17.47 28.78 -12.52
CA HIS A 6 -16.25 29.01 -13.30
C HIS A 6 -15.40 30.13 -12.70
N THR A 7 -16.02 31.16 -12.14
CA THR A 7 -15.32 32.26 -11.47
C THR A 7 -14.72 31.78 -10.15
N GLU A 8 -15.48 31.03 -9.36
CA GLU A 8 -15.03 30.54 -8.04
C GLU A 8 -13.94 29.46 -8.18
N THR A 9 -14.04 28.58 -9.18
CA THR A 9 -12.96 27.61 -9.49
C THR A 9 -11.68 28.33 -9.92
N LYS A 10 -11.79 29.40 -10.73
CA LYS A 10 -10.63 30.22 -11.09
C LYS A 10 -10.03 30.97 -9.90
N CYS A 11 -10.85 31.46 -8.97
CA CYS A 11 -10.38 32.07 -7.73
C CYS A 11 -9.65 31.05 -6.84
N PHE A 12 -10.18 29.83 -6.73
CA PHE A 12 -9.56 28.73 -6.00
C PHE A 12 -8.21 28.33 -6.62
N ASP A 13 -8.17 28.07 -7.93
CA ASP A 13 -6.93 27.73 -8.66
C ASP A 13 -5.88 28.86 -8.61
N ALA A 14 -6.32 30.13 -8.59
CA ALA A 14 -5.44 31.28 -8.46
C ALA A 14 -4.87 31.40 -7.03
N SER A 15 -5.62 30.99 -6.01
CA SER A 15 -5.16 30.95 -4.62
C SER A 15 -4.09 29.87 -4.38
N GLU A 16 -4.16 28.73 -5.09
CA GLU A 16 -3.12 27.68 -5.04
C GLU A 16 -1.81 28.08 -5.75
N ARG A 17 -1.85 29.03 -6.70
CA ARG A 17 -0.65 29.54 -7.40
C ARG A 17 0.10 30.64 -6.66
N VAL A 18 -0.49 31.20 -5.61
CA VAL A 18 0.26 32.10 -4.72
C VAL A 18 1.26 31.22 -4.00
N HIS A 19 2.56 31.44 -4.27
CA HIS A 19 3.66 30.70 -3.67
C HIS A 19 3.56 30.86 -2.15
N ASN A 20 2.91 29.90 -1.49
CA ASN A 20 2.77 29.88 -0.06
C ASN A 20 4.07 29.31 0.50
N PRO A 21 4.85 30.06 1.29
CA PRO A 21 6.00 29.51 2.00
C PRO A 21 5.60 28.40 3.00
N ASP A 22 4.30 28.24 3.29
CA ASP A 22 3.70 27.12 4.03
C ASP A 22 3.11 26.02 3.12
N ASP A 23 3.61 25.86 1.88
CA ASP A 23 3.23 24.72 1.04
C ASP A 23 3.63 23.41 1.73
N ILE A 24 2.63 22.61 2.13
CA ILE A 24 2.77 21.33 2.86
C ILE A 24 3.73 20.38 2.12
N PHE A 25 3.83 20.50 0.79
CA PHE A 25 4.75 19.68 0.00
C PHE A 25 6.22 20.13 0.14
N SER A 26 6.48 21.40 0.42
CA SER A 26 7.83 21.95 0.56
C SER A 26 8.49 21.66 1.92
N ALA A 27 7.69 21.52 2.99
CA ALA A 27 8.19 21.34 4.36
C ALA A 27 8.46 19.87 4.75
N ASP A 28 7.71 18.89 4.20
CA ASP A 28 7.72 17.49 4.66
C ASP A 28 8.56 16.51 3.80
N GLY A 29 9.46 17.06 2.98
CA GLY A 29 10.39 16.28 2.16
C GLY A 29 9.74 15.59 0.96
N TRP A 30 8.63 16.14 0.43
CA TRP A 30 8.05 15.68 -0.82
C TRP A 30 8.93 16.03 -2.01
N LYS A 31 8.89 15.16 -3.01
CA LYS A 31 9.57 15.32 -4.30
C LYS A 31 8.55 15.20 -5.41
N GLU A 32 8.65 16.07 -6.39
CA GLU A 32 7.95 15.91 -7.67
C GLU A 32 8.88 15.25 -8.69
N THR A 33 8.38 14.29 -9.45
CA THR A 33 9.13 13.70 -10.56
C THR A 33 8.22 13.26 -11.71
N THR A 34 8.86 12.91 -12.83
CA THR A 34 8.20 12.35 -14.01
C THR A 34 8.43 10.84 -14.03
N VAL A 35 7.35 10.09 -14.21
CA VAL A 35 7.38 8.63 -14.32
C VAL A 35 7.43 8.24 -15.79
N GLU A 36 8.42 7.44 -16.16
CA GLU A 36 8.48 6.84 -17.48
C GLU A 36 7.85 5.44 -17.46
N ILE A 37 6.93 5.17 -18.38
CA ILE A 37 6.40 3.84 -18.64
C ILE A 37 6.68 3.41 -20.07
N GLN A 38 6.86 2.10 -20.27
CA GLN A 38 7.07 1.53 -21.60
C GLN A 38 5.76 0.98 -22.16
N VAL A 39 5.28 1.59 -23.26
CA VAL A 39 4.00 1.24 -23.91
C VAL A 39 4.28 0.44 -25.19
N PRO A 40 3.78 -0.80 -25.33
CA PRO A 40 4.01 -1.61 -26.53
C PRO A 40 3.20 -1.07 -27.73
N THR A 41 3.85 -0.88 -28.87
CA THR A 41 3.24 -0.33 -30.10
C THR A 41 2.70 -1.38 -31.06
N ARG A 42 2.89 -2.68 -30.75
CA ARG A 42 2.57 -3.84 -31.62
C ARG A 42 3.34 -3.88 -32.95
N GLU A 43 4.25 -2.94 -33.19
CA GLU A 43 5.12 -2.93 -34.38
C GLU A 43 6.32 -3.87 -34.15
N LYS A 44 6.82 -4.54 -35.21
CA LYS A 44 8.07 -5.29 -35.12
C LYS A 44 9.24 -4.32 -35.22
N CYS A 45 10.12 -4.32 -34.22
CA CYS A 45 11.29 -3.46 -34.19
C CYS A 45 12.51 -4.26 -33.66
N PRO A 46 13.69 -4.19 -34.30
CA PRO A 46 14.91 -4.88 -33.85
C PRO A 46 15.42 -4.42 -32.47
N GLU A 47 15.11 -3.18 -32.08
CA GLU A 47 15.51 -2.58 -30.79
C GLU A 47 14.43 -2.77 -29.70
N GLY A 48 13.25 -3.25 -30.10
CA GLY A 48 12.11 -3.48 -29.25
C GLY A 48 10.88 -2.62 -29.60
N ASN A 49 9.68 -3.11 -29.32
CA ASN A 49 8.40 -2.46 -29.68
C ASN A 49 7.80 -1.54 -28.61
N GLY A 50 8.54 -1.26 -27.54
CA GLY A 50 8.11 -0.36 -26.48
C GLY A 50 8.49 1.08 -26.81
N LYS A 51 7.56 2.02 -26.66
CA LYS A 51 7.87 3.46 -26.65
C LYS A 51 7.78 4.01 -25.22
N PRO A 52 8.74 4.84 -24.79
CA PRO A 52 8.66 5.52 -23.52
C PRO A 52 7.52 6.53 -23.55
N PHE A 53 6.74 6.56 -22.48
CA PHE A 53 5.68 7.53 -22.26
C PHE A 53 5.90 8.18 -20.89
N LEU A 54 5.99 9.51 -20.89
CA LEU A 54 6.33 10.31 -19.72
C LEU A 54 5.06 10.84 -19.06
N ILE A 55 4.93 10.58 -17.76
CA ILE A 55 3.79 10.98 -16.93
C ILE A 55 4.34 11.90 -15.85
N LYS A 56 4.03 13.20 -15.96
CA LYS A 56 4.46 14.23 -15.00
C LYS A 56 3.58 14.23 -13.75
N GLY A 57 4.04 14.87 -12.69
CA GLY A 57 3.25 15.15 -11.50
C GLY A 57 3.19 14.00 -10.48
N LEU A 58 4.13 13.05 -10.50
CA LEU A 58 4.26 12.13 -9.37
C LEU A 58 4.84 12.89 -8.18
N MET A 59 4.01 13.09 -7.16
CA MET A 59 4.44 13.57 -5.84
C MET A 59 4.72 12.36 -4.96
N TYR A 60 5.90 12.28 -4.36
CA TYR A 60 6.26 11.19 -3.45
C TYR A 60 7.22 11.61 -2.35
N ARG A 61 7.28 10.83 -1.27
CA ARG A 61 8.30 10.91 -0.23
C ARG A 61 9.18 9.66 -0.31
N PRO A 62 10.52 9.80 -0.31
CA PRO A 62 11.39 8.62 -0.25
C PRO A 62 11.06 7.77 0.97
N LEU A 63 10.90 6.45 0.78
CA LEU A 63 10.55 5.54 1.89
C LEU A 63 11.58 5.59 3.01
N MET A 64 12.86 5.78 2.67
CA MET A 64 13.94 5.92 3.65
C MET A 64 13.75 7.13 4.56
N SER A 65 13.35 8.27 4.00
CA SER A 65 13.06 9.47 4.78
C SER A 65 11.87 9.25 5.72
N VAL A 66 10.83 8.55 5.26
CA VAL A 66 9.67 8.18 6.10
C VAL A 66 10.06 7.25 7.24
N ILE A 67 10.91 6.23 6.98
CA ILE A 67 11.42 5.32 8.00
C ILE A 67 12.26 6.07 9.04
N GLN A 68 13.19 6.92 8.60
CA GLN A 68 14.05 7.69 9.49
C GLN A 68 13.24 8.64 10.39
N ALA A 69 12.29 9.38 9.81
CA ALA A 69 11.40 10.26 10.56
C ALA A 69 10.58 9.45 11.57
N GLY A 70 9.93 8.36 11.13
CA GLY A 70 9.08 7.55 11.99
C GLY A 70 9.79 6.92 13.19
N PHE A 71 11.09 6.63 13.11
CA PHE A 71 11.90 6.15 14.23
C PHE A 71 12.49 7.26 15.11
N SER A 72 12.55 8.50 14.60
CA SER A 72 13.09 9.66 15.32
C SER A 72 12.01 10.47 16.05
N GLU A 73 10.74 10.27 15.71
CA GLU A 73 9.59 10.94 16.31
C GLU A 73 9.17 10.33 17.66
N ALA A 74 8.54 11.14 18.51
CA ALA A 74 8.06 10.72 19.84
C ALA A 74 7.12 9.50 19.82
N MET A 75 6.39 9.31 18.72
CA MET A 75 5.53 8.15 18.54
C MET A 75 6.29 6.82 18.56
N SER A 76 7.56 6.81 18.12
CA SER A 76 8.39 5.62 18.11
C SER A 76 8.63 5.03 19.50
N GLY A 77 8.46 5.82 20.57
CA GLY A 77 8.47 5.31 21.95
C GLY A 77 7.37 4.26 22.24
N TRP A 78 6.35 4.17 21.38
CA TRP A 78 5.31 3.14 21.44
C TRP A 78 5.56 1.96 20.49
N PHE A 79 6.72 1.89 19.83
CA PHE A 79 7.04 0.80 18.93
C PHE A 79 7.33 -0.48 19.70
N HIS A 80 6.69 -1.56 19.27
CA HIS A 80 7.06 -2.91 19.67
C HIS A 80 8.24 -3.34 18.79
N LEU A 81 9.46 -3.12 19.29
CA LEU A 81 10.71 -3.47 18.59
C LEU A 81 11.19 -4.88 18.93
N THR A 82 10.86 -5.39 20.12
CA THR A 82 11.22 -6.73 20.55
C THR A 82 10.23 -7.77 20.00
N PRO A 83 10.65 -8.67 19.09
CA PRO A 83 9.79 -9.73 18.62
C PRO A 83 9.69 -10.85 19.66
N PHE A 84 8.57 -11.59 19.66
CA PHE A 84 8.45 -12.82 20.46
C PHE A 84 9.47 -13.90 20.07
N LYS A 85 9.90 -13.92 18.79
CA LYS A 85 10.92 -14.84 18.27
C LYS A 85 11.71 -14.19 17.13
N GLN A 86 13.03 -14.23 17.20
CA GLN A 86 13.93 -13.83 16.11
C GLN A 86 14.25 -15.05 15.23
N ILE A 87 13.83 -15.02 13.97
CA ILE A 87 14.01 -16.13 13.02
C ILE A 87 15.01 -15.76 11.90
N TRP A 88 15.17 -14.47 11.64
CA TRP A 88 16.08 -13.97 10.62
C TRP A 88 17.47 -13.71 11.22
N LYS A 89 18.51 -14.23 10.57
CA LYS A 89 19.92 -13.95 10.91
C LYS A 89 20.53 -13.06 9.82
N SER A 90 21.19 -11.99 10.23
CA SER A 90 21.91 -11.10 9.32
C SER A 90 23.12 -11.84 8.73
N PRO A 91 23.50 -11.56 7.47
CA PRO A 91 24.79 -12.01 6.93
C PRO A 91 25.98 -11.46 7.71
N ASP A 92 25.85 -10.24 8.26
CA ASP A 92 26.86 -9.60 9.10
C ASP A 92 26.49 -9.80 10.58
N ASP A 93 27.07 -10.81 11.21
CA ASP A 93 26.77 -11.12 12.62
C ASP A 93 27.59 -10.26 13.62
N ASP A 94 28.65 -9.58 13.15
CA ASP A 94 29.58 -8.79 13.98
C ASP A 94 29.10 -7.35 14.30
N CYS A 95 27.90 -6.95 13.87
CA CYS A 95 27.40 -5.60 14.19
C CYS A 95 26.98 -5.51 15.66
N PRO A 96 27.57 -4.58 16.47
CA PRO A 96 27.27 -4.46 17.90
C PRO A 96 25.96 -3.70 18.19
N LEU A 97 25.32 -3.13 17.17
CA LEU A 97 24.08 -2.36 17.34
C LEU A 97 22.87 -3.28 17.49
N GLU A 98 21.90 -2.84 18.29
CA GLU A 98 20.61 -3.53 18.39
C GLU A 98 19.92 -3.57 17.02
N ARG A 99 19.45 -4.76 16.63
CA ARG A 99 18.79 -4.99 15.34
C ARG A 99 17.29 -4.94 15.53
N VAL A 100 16.63 -4.04 14.81
CA VAL A 100 15.18 -3.86 14.90
C VAL A 100 14.54 -3.92 13.52
N ILE A 101 13.28 -4.34 13.46
CA ILE A 101 12.52 -4.41 12.20
C ILE A 101 11.60 -3.20 12.11
N ALA A 102 11.68 -2.46 11.01
CA ALA A 102 10.64 -1.50 10.63
C ALA A 102 9.57 -2.24 9.81
N GLY A 103 8.47 -2.62 10.45
CA GLY A 103 7.36 -3.28 9.77
C GLY A 103 6.58 -2.27 8.93
N LEU A 104 6.59 -2.39 7.61
CA LEU A 104 5.86 -1.51 6.70
C LEU A 104 4.55 -2.17 6.28
N MET A 105 3.45 -1.42 6.40
CA MET A 105 2.12 -1.81 5.98
C MET A 105 1.62 -0.78 4.98
N PHE A 106 1.33 -1.19 3.75
CA PHE A 106 0.93 -0.29 2.67
C PHE A 106 -0.54 -0.41 2.32
N TRP A 107 -1.07 0.70 1.81
CA TRP A 107 -2.34 0.75 1.14
C TRP A 107 -2.28 1.63 -0.09
N SER A 108 -3.14 1.34 -1.07
CA SER A 108 -3.50 2.25 -2.13
C SER A 108 -5.00 2.21 -2.33
N ASP A 109 -5.59 3.36 -2.60
CA ASP A 109 -7.01 3.46 -2.92
C ASP A 109 -7.26 4.72 -3.75
N SER A 110 -7.79 4.58 -4.96
CA SER A 110 -8.18 5.71 -5.79
C SER A 110 -9.49 6.30 -5.28
N THR A 111 -9.41 7.54 -4.78
CA THR A 111 -10.53 8.21 -4.13
C THR A 111 -11.01 9.40 -4.96
N HIS A 112 -12.33 9.57 -5.04
CA HIS A 112 -12.95 10.78 -5.56
C HIS A 112 -12.84 11.89 -4.51
N LEU A 113 -12.24 13.02 -4.89
CA LEU A 113 -12.00 14.15 -3.97
C LEU A 113 -13.18 15.11 -3.87
N ALA A 114 -14.09 15.08 -4.84
CA ALA A 114 -15.24 15.97 -4.89
C ALA A 114 -16.54 15.18 -5.06
N GLN A 115 -17.58 15.59 -4.35
CA GLN A 115 -18.94 15.05 -4.50
C GLN A 115 -19.57 15.45 -5.84
N PHE A 116 -19.12 16.57 -6.41
CA PHE A 116 -19.45 17.03 -7.75
C PHE A 116 -18.16 17.40 -8.49
N GLY A 117 -17.90 16.76 -9.64
CA GLY A 117 -16.69 16.94 -10.44
C GLY A 117 -15.90 15.65 -10.64
N ASN A 118 -14.82 15.74 -11.41
CA ASN A 118 -13.97 14.59 -11.79
C ASN A 118 -12.64 14.54 -11.02
N ALA A 119 -12.49 15.37 -9.97
CA ALA A 119 -11.28 15.40 -9.15
C ALA A 119 -11.13 14.06 -8.42
N SER A 120 -9.99 13.42 -8.60
CA SER A 120 -9.63 12.15 -7.95
C SER A 120 -8.16 12.19 -7.54
N ALA A 121 -7.85 11.53 -6.43
CA ALA A 121 -6.49 11.26 -6.01
C ALA A 121 -6.27 9.76 -5.97
N TRP A 122 -5.02 9.35 -6.14
CA TRP A 122 -4.63 7.97 -5.93
C TRP A 122 -3.44 7.90 -4.97
N PRO A 123 -3.70 8.04 -3.67
CA PRO A 123 -2.67 7.97 -2.65
C PRO A 123 -2.11 6.55 -2.50
N ILE A 124 -0.82 6.48 -2.21
CA ILE A 124 -0.19 5.38 -1.50
C ILE A 124 0.12 5.91 -0.09
N TYR A 125 -0.25 5.14 0.92
CA TYR A 125 0.04 5.47 2.31
C TYR A 125 0.59 4.27 3.06
N SER A 126 1.36 4.54 4.11
CA SER A 126 2.10 3.58 4.90
C SER A 126 1.84 3.76 6.39
N PHE A 127 1.81 2.65 7.12
CA PHE A 127 1.83 2.63 8.58
C PHE A 127 2.98 1.75 9.07
N PHE A 128 3.47 2.04 10.28
CA PHE A 128 4.37 1.14 10.99
C PHE A 128 3.59 0.00 11.68
N GLY A 129 3.92 -1.22 11.30
CA GLY A 129 3.49 -2.47 11.94
C GLY A 129 3.94 -2.59 13.39
N ASN A 130 4.96 -1.83 13.78
CA ASN A 130 5.49 -1.75 15.14
C ASN A 130 4.52 -1.13 16.14
N LEU A 131 3.53 -0.36 15.67
CA LEU A 131 2.50 0.18 16.55
C LEU A 131 1.44 -0.87 16.89
N SER A 132 0.74 -0.68 18.01
CA SER A 132 -0.47 -1.46 18.28
C SER A 132 -1.58 -1.08 17.30
N LYS A 133 -2.54 -1.99 17.07
CA LYS A 133 -3.72 -1.67 16.25
C LYS A 133 -4.49 -0.46 16.79
N TYR A 134 -4.50 -0.27 18.11
CA TYR A 134 -5.22 0.80 18.78
C TYR A 134 -4.57 2.16 18.55
N LYS A 135 -3.23 2.22 18.60
CA LYS A 135 -2.50 3.44 18.25
C LYS A 135 -2.67 3.76 16.77
N ARG A 136 -2.55 2.78 15.86
CA ARG A 136 -2.79 3.01 14.42
C ARG A 136 -4.19 3.51 14.09
N ALA A 137 -5.20 3.04 14.82
CA ALA A 137 -6.60 3.44 14.60
C ALA A 137 -6.97 4.78 15.28
N SER A 138 -6.06 5.38 16.05
CA SER A 138 -6.34 6.63 16.76
C SER A 138 -6.24 7.81 15.79
N PRO A 139 -7.33 8.57 15.54
CA PRO A 139 -7.37 9.62 14.54
C PRO A 139 -6.43 10.79 14.87
N ASN A 140 -6.13 11.01 16.15
CA ASN A 140 -5.38 12.18 16.63
C ASN A 140 -3.88 11.93 16.77
N THR A 141 -3.42 10.70 16.49
CA THR A 141 -2.01 10.37 16.68
C THR A 141 -1.17 10.58 15.42
N GLY A 142 -1.77 10.76 14.24
CA GLY A 142 -1.03 10.88 12.97
C GLY A 142 -0.18 9.65 12.56
N PRO A 143 -0.58 8.38 12.81
CA PRO A 143 0.25 7.21 12.54
C PRO A 143 0.28 6.80 11.05
N CYS A 144 -0.47 7.50 10.20
CA CYS A 144 -0.58 7.28 8.77
C CYS A 144 0.41 8.21 8.04
N HIS A 145 1.27 7.64 7.23
CA HIS A 145 2.24 8.39 6.43
C HIS A 145 1.89 8.28 4.94
N PRO A 146 1.34 9.34 4.32
CA PRO A 146 1.26 9.41 2.87
C PRO A 146 2.66 9.32 2.26
N VAL A 147 2.83 8.47 1.25
CA VAL A 147 4.13 8.22 0.60
C VAL A 147 4.14 8.57 -0.87
N ALA A 148 2.99 8.53 -1.56
CA ALA A 148 2.90 8.99 -2.95
C ALA A 148 1.48 9.39 -3.33
N PHE A 149 1.35 10.26 -4.34
CA PHE A 149 0.12 10.52 -5.06
C PHE A 149 0.34 10.14 -6.53
N ILE A 150 -0.28 9.04 -6.96
CA ILE A 150 -0.12 8.53 -8.32
C ILE A 150 -0.94 9.41 -9.28
N PRO A 151 -0.33 9.91 -10.38
CA PRO A 151 -1.07 10.65 -11.40
C PRO A 151 -2.19 9.82 -12.02
N SER A 152 -3.33 10.44 -12.29
CA SER A 152 -4.46 9.76 -12.92
C SER A 152 -4.21 9.60 -14.42
N ILE A 153 -4.29 8.34 -14.91
CA ILE A 153 -4.24 8.01 -16.34
C ILE A 153 -5.34 7.02 -16.70
N THR A 154 -5.82 7.08 -17.94
CA THR A 154 -6.92 6.22 -18.42
C THR A 154 -6.47 4.78 -18.70
N HIS A 155 -5.26 4.61 -19.25
CA HIS A 155 -4.72 3.33 -19.68
C HIS A 155 -3.38 3.06 -19.02
N CYS A 156 -2.87 1.83 -19.12
CA CYS A 156 -1.54 1.47 -18.57
C CYS A 156 -1.38 1.70 -17.05
N LYS A 157 -2.48 1.69 -16.28
CA LYS A 157 -2.45 1.86 -14.81
C LYS A 157 -1.49 0.89 -14.11
N ARG A 158 -1.40 -0.35 -14.60
CA ARG A 158 -0.42 -1.32 -14.06
C ARG A 158 1.00 -0.81 -14.25
N GLU A 159 1.36 -0.45 -15.48
CA GLU A 159 2.70 0.01 -15.82
C GLU A 159 3.07 1.23 -14.97
N LEU A 160 2.14 2.18 -14.80
CA LEU A 160 2.33 3.32 -13.93
C LEU A 160 2.56 2.91 -12.47
N VAL A 161 1.68 2.09 -11.87
CA VAL A 161 1.83 1.63 -10.48
C VAL A 161 3.20 0.99 -10.26
N HIS A 162 3.63 0.11 -11.16
CA HIS A 162 4.94 -0.57 -11.03
C HIS A 162 6.12 0.39 -11.25
N ALA A 163 5.99 1.39 -12.12
CA ALA A 163 7.01 2.43 -12.30
C ALA A 163 7.10 3.36 -11.07
N VAL A 164 5.97 3.74 -10.47
CA VAL A 164 5.94 4.48 -9.18
C VAL A 164 6.61 3.65 -8.09
N TRP A 165 6.26 2.37 -7.95
CA TRP A 165 6.92 1.49 -6.98
C TRP A 165 8.41 1.30 -7.24
N ARG A 166 8.88 1.49 -8.48
CA ARG A 166 10.31 1.43 -8.78
C ARG A 166 11.05 2.65 -8.25
N ILE A 167 10.40 3.81 -8.25
CA ILE A 167 10.90 5.04 -7.64
C ILE A 167 10.87 4.91 -6.11
N LEU A 168 9.80 4.35 -5.53
CA LEU A 168 9.70 4.14 -4.08
C LEU A 168 10.68 3.08 -3.54
N LEU A 169 10.92 2.02 -4.31
CA LEU A 169 11.88 0.95 -3.99
C LEU A 169 13.25 1.24 -4.64
N ASP A 170 13.76 2.45 -4.40
CA ASP A 170 15.06 2.91 -4.86
C ASP A 170 16.23 2.07 -4.30
N ASP A 171 17.44 2.34 -4.76
CA ASP A 171 18.62 1.55 -4.37
C ASP A 171 18.96 1.71 -2.89
N ASP A 172 18.69 2.87 -2.30
CA ASP A 172 18.89 3.10 -0.87
C ASP A 172 17.93 2.25 -0.03
N PHE A 173 16.65 2.16 -0.44
CA PHE A 173 15.68 1.29 0.22
C PHE A 173 16.06 -0.18 0.09
N VAL A 174 16.46 -0.63 -1.11
CA VAL A 174 16.86 -2.03 -1.33
C VAL A 174 18.12 -2.39 -0.53
N LYS A 175 19.08 -1.45 -0.43
CA LYS A 175 20.26 -1.60 0.42
C LYS A 175 19.88 -1.68 1.90
N ALA A 176 19.05 -0.77 2.40
CA ALA A 176 18.56 -0.80 3.78
C ALA A 176 17.74 -2.07 4.06
N TYR A 177 16.98 -2.57 3.09
CA TYR A 177 16.27 -3.84 3.20
C TYR A 177 17.24 -5.01 3.42
N LYS A 178 18.35 -5.05 2.68
CA LYS A 178 19.34 -6.12 2.78
C LYS A 178 20.23 -5.99 4.01
N ASP A 179 20.86 -4.83 4.17
CA ASP A 179 22.00 -4.62 5.07
C ASP A 179 21.60 -3.89 6.37
N GLY A 180 20.39 -3.31 6.39
CA GLY A 180 19.89 -2.45 7.46
C GLY A 180 20.38 -1.01 7.28
N ILE A 181 19.77 -0.10 8.04
CA ILE A 181 20.18 1.30 8.16
C ILE A 181 20.40 1.65 9.63
N VAL A 182 21.43 2.42 9.94
CA VAL A 182 21.68 2.90 11.30
C VAL A 182 20.85 4.15 11.55
N ILE A 183 20.00 4.12 12.58
CA ILE A 183 19.12 5.23 12.97
C ILE A 183 19.29 5.46 14.47
N LYS A 184 19.43 6.74 14.86
CA LYS A 184 19.28 7.15 16.25
C LYS A 184 17.80 7.34 16.53
N CYS A 185 17.22 6.47 17.35
CA CYS A 185 15.81 6.49 17.68
C CYS A 185 15.49 7.68 18.61
N TYR A 186 14.19 7.95 18.78
CA TYR A 186 13.69 9.03 19.64
C TYR A 186 14.22 8.99 21.08
N ASP A 187 14.37 7.80 21.65
CA ASP A 187 14.91 7.57 23.00
C ASP A 187 16.45 7.75 23.09
N GLY A 188 17.09 8.09 21.99
CA GLY A 188 18.54 8.27 21.87
C GLY A 188 19.31 6.97 21.59
N VAL A 189 18.65 5.81 21.58
CA VAL A 189 19.29 4.51 21.29
C VAL A 189 19.57 4.40 19.80
N VAL A 190 20.79 3.96 19.46
CA VAL A 190 21.20 3.78 18.07
C VAL A 190 20.96 2.33 17.66
N CYS A 191 20.06 2.13 16.71
CA CYS A 191 19.65 0.82 16.24
C CYS A 191 20.02 0.63 14.77
N ARG A 192 20.30 -0.61 14.38
CA ARG A 192 20.31 -1.03 12.98
C ARG A 192 18.91 -1.52 12.59
N VAL A 193 18.21 -0.70 11.82
CA VAL A 193 16.81 -0.89 11.42
C VAL A 193 16.73 -1.61 10.07
N TYR A 194 15.91 -2.66 9.99
CA TYR A 194 15.67 -3.44 8.76
C TYR A 194 14.21 -3.25 8.30
N PRO A 195 13.97 -2.54 7.19
CA PRO A 195 12.62 -2.38 6.62
C PRO A 195 12.06 -3.72 6.12
N ARG A 196 10.82 -4.05 6.49
CA ARG A 196 10.14 -5.28 6.01
C ARG A 196 8.69 -4.97 5.67
N ILE A 197 8.30 -5.29 4.43
CA ILE A 197 6.91 -5.14 3.99
C ILE A 197 6.10 -6.34 4.50
N PHE A 198 5.13 -6.09 5.37
CA PHE A 198 4.27 -7.13 5.95
C PHE A 198 2.95 -7.27 5.23
N MET A 199 2.39 -6.14 4.78
CA MET A 199 1.12 -6.16 4.05
C MET A 199 1.01 -5.04 3.03
N TYR A 200 0.17 -5.30 2.05
CA TYR A 200 -0.37 -4.34 1.11
C TYR A 200 -1.86 -4.62 0.96
N SER A 201 -2.70 -3.66 1.34
CA SER A 201 -4.15 -3.72 1.15
C SER A 201 -4.60 -2.73 0.08
N ALA A 202 -5.53 -3.13 -0.76
CA ALA A 202 -6.19 -2.28 -1.74
C ALA A 202 -7.51 -2.93 -2.15
N ASP A 203 -8.35 -2.27 -2.94
CA ASP A 203 -9.52 -2.91 -3.53
C ASP A 203 -9.11 -4.03 -4.54
N TYR A 204 -10.07 -4.80 -5.04
CA TYR A 204 -9.76 -5.91 -5.95
C TYR A 204 -9.08 -5.44 -7.27
N PRO A 205 -9.64 -4.48 -8.03
CA PRO A 205 -8.98 -3.92 -9.21
C PRO A 205 -7.53 -3.50 -8.97
N GLU A 206 -7.23 -2.76 -7.90
CA GLU A 206 -5.89 -2.30 -7.59
C GLU A 206 -4.96 -3.42 -7.13
N LYS A 207 -5.44 -4.34 -6.29
CA LYS A 207 -4.71 -5.57 -5.93
C LYS A 207 -4.25 -6.33 -7.16
N ILE A 208 -5.07 -6.39 -8.20
CA ILE A 208 -4.73 -7.08 -9.46
C ILE A 208 -3.61 -6.36 -10.21
N LEU A 209 -3.56 -5.01 -10.16
CA LEU A 209 -2.45 -4.24 -10.71
C LEU A 209 -1.13 -4.59 -10.00
N ILE A 210 -1.14 -4.64 -8.68
CA ILE A 210 0.03 -4.96 -7.85
C ILE A 210 0.48 -6.41 -8.07
N ALA A 211 -0.46 -7.36 -8.09
CA ALA A 211 -0.22 -8.78 -8.31
C ALA A 211 0.19 -9.13 -9.76
N THR A 212 0.03 -8.18 -10.69
CA THR A 212 0.26 -8.33 -12.13
C THR A 212 -0.52 -9.49 -12.78
N ILE A 213 -1.70 -9.80 -12.25
CA ILE A 213 -2.59 -10.84 -12.81
C ILE A 213 -3.68 -10.24 -13.70
N ARG A 214 -4.51 -11.09 -14.30
CA ARG A 214 -5.64 -10.66 -15.13
C ARG A 214 -6.87 -10.41 -14.26
N ASP A 215 -7.46 -9.23 -14.40
CA ASP A 215 -8.72 -8.89 -13.77
C ASP A 215 -9.79 -9.93 -14.15
N LYS A 216 -10.47 -10.46 -13.12
CA LYS A 216 -11.50 -11.49 -13.27
C LYS A 216 -11.03 -12.67 -14.14
N GLY A 217 -9.73 -13.02 -14.10
CA GLY A 217 -9.18 -14.17 -14.82
C GLY A 217 -9.72 -15.52 -14.32
N ILE A 218 -9.32 -16.62 -14.97
CA ILE A 218 -9.72 -17.99 -14.60
C ILE A 218 -9.39 -18.29 -13.14
N CYS A 219 -8.22 -17.84 -12.67
CA CYS A 219 -7.84 -17.86 -11.27
C CYS A 219 -7.69 -16.40 -10.83
N PRO A 220 -8.71 -15.80 -10.17
CA PRO A 220 -8.75 -14.37 -9.91
C PRO A 220 -8.12 -13.99 -8.57
N CYS A 221 -7.87 -14.96 -7.68
CA CYS A 221 -7.26 -14.72 -6.38
C CYS A 221 -5.79 -14.28 -6.57
N PRO A 222 -5.34 -13.18 -5.95
CA PRO A 222 -3.94 -12.74 -6.01
C PRO A 222 -3.01 -13.66 -5.23
N ARG A 223 -3.51 -14.50 -4.32
CA ARG A 223 -2.68 -15.36 -3.45
C ARG A 223 -2.54 -16.79 -3.95
N CYS A 224 -3.50 -17.29 -4.74
CA CYS A 224 -3.52 -18.68 -5.18
C CYS A 224 -4.07 -18.86 -6.60
N LEU A 225 -3.87 -20.05 -7.17
CA LEU A 225 -4.32 -20.48 -8.49
C LEU A 225 -5.64 -21.27 -8.43
N VAL A 226 -6.45 -21.09 -7.40
CA VAL A 226 -7.79 -21.69 -7.33
C VAL A 226 -8.67 -21.11 -8.45
N PRO A 227 -9.30 -21.96 -9.29
CA PRO A 227 -10.12 -21.49 -10.40
C PRO A 227 -11.48 -20.97 -9.91
N LYS A 228 -12.06 -20.03 -10.66
CA LYS A 228 -13.40 -19.48 -10.40
C LYS A 228 -14.48 -20.53 -10.27
N SER A 229 -14.40 -21.60 -11.06
CA SER A 229 -15.36 -22.71 -11.02
C SER A 229 -15.41 -23.41 -9.66
N SER A 230 -14.38 -23.24 -8.81
CA SER A 230 -14.34 -23.81 -7.46
C SER A 230 -14.87 -22.87 -6.37
N PHE A 231 -15.40 -21.70 -6.72
CA PHE A 231 -15.85 -20.70 -5.75
C PHE A 231 -17.05 -21.16 -4.90
N GLY A 232 -17.86 -22.08 -5.39
CA GLY A 232 -18.91 -22.71 -4.57
C GLY A 232 -18.38 -23.50 -3.38
N ARG A 233 -17.06 -23.72 -3.28
CA ARG A 233 -16.39 -24.46 -2.18
C ARG A 233 -15.71 -23.55 -1.16
N LEU A 234 -15.84 -22.24 -1.29
CA LEU A 234 -15.21 -21.27 -0.40
C LEU A 234 -15.55 -21.55 1.07
N GLY A 235 -14.53 -21.52 1.93
CA GLY A 235 -14.68 -21.76 3.37
C GLY A 235 -14.70 -23.23 3.78
N LEU A 236 -14.75 -24.19 2.84
CA LEU A 236 -14.58 -25.61 3.15
C LEU A 236 -13.11 -25.93 3.46
N PHE A 237 -12.86 -26.97 4.26
CA PHE A 237 -11.50 -27.47 4.52
C PHE A 237 -10.74 -27.77 3.21
N THR A 238 -11.43 -28.32 2.21
CA THR A 238 -10.87 -28.58 0.88
C THR A 238 -10.44 -27.31 0.15
N ASP A 239 -11.13 -26.17 0.35
CA ASP A 239 -10.72 -24.88 -0.21
C ASP A 239 -9.44 -24.37 0.46
N ILE A 240 -9.33 -24.46 1.79
CA ILE A 240 -8.12 -24.08 2.53
C ILE A 240 -6.91 -24.86 2.02
N VAL A 241 -7.01 -26.19 1.94
CA VAL A 241 -5.93 -27.05 1.43
C VAL A 241 -5.59 -26.71 -0.02
N MET A 242 -6.59 -26.42 -0.86
CA MET A 242 -6.37 -26.05 -2.26
C MET A 242 -5.65 -24.70 -2.39
N ARG A 243 -6.01 -23.70 -1.58
CA ARG A 243 -5.37 -22.38 -1.57
C ARG A 243 -3.90 -22.46 -1.15
N LEU A 244 -3.57 -23.31 -0.17
CA LEU A 244 -2.21 -23.53 0.30
C LEU A 244 -1.37 -24.28 -0.74
N SER A 245 -1.89 -25.40 -1.27
CA SER A 245 -1.18 -26.21 -2.28
C SER A 245 -1.03 -25.49 -3.63
N LYS A 246 -1.95 -24.58 -3.96
CA LYS A 246 -1.92 -23.78 -5.19
C LYS A 246 -1.53 -22.33 -4.93
N ALA A 247 -0.74 -22.05 -3.90
CA ALA A 247 -0.23 -20.71 -3.64
C ALA A 247 0.53 -20.17 -4.86
N ARG A 248 0.37 -18.88 -5.16
CA ARG A 248 1.08 -18.27 -6.28
C ARG A 248 2.55 -18.08 -5.96
N THR A 249 3.37 -18.43 -6.94
CA THR A 249 4.80 -18.15 -6.96
C THR A 249 5.10 -17.29 -8.16
N TYR A 250 6.00 -16.32 -8.01
CA TYR A 250 6.38 -15.46 -9.11
C TYR A 250 7.31 -16.23 -10.07
N LEU A 251 6.87 -16.42 -11.31
CA LEU A 251 7.61 -17.23 -12.31
C LEU A 251 8.55 -16.34 -13.14
N ARG A 252 9.63 -15.85 -12.52
CA ARG A 252 10.57 -14.88 -13.11
C ARG A 252 11.09 -15.32 -14.48
N SER A 253 11.52 -16.57 -14.64
CA SER A 253 12.04 -17.09 -15.91
C SER A 253 11.00 -17.04 -17.04
N LYS A 254 9.78 -17.52 -16.79
CA LYS A 254 8.68 -17.45 -17.76
C LYS A 254 8.32 -16.02 -18.13
N ILE A 255 8.39 -15.09 -17.18
CA ILE A 255 8.15 -13.67 -17.42
C ILE A 255 9.28 -13.05 -18.27
N ILE A 256 10.55 -13.38 -18.01
CA ILE A 256 11.67 -12.90 -18.84
C ILE A 256 11.55 -13.42 -20.28
N SER A 257 11.32 -14.72 -20.47
CA SER A 257 11.12 -15.31 -21.80
C SER A 257 9.94 -14.71 -22.52
N ALA A 258 8.83 -14.51 -21.79
CA ALA A 258 7.71 -13.76 -22.30
C ALA A 258 8.14 -12.35 -22.73
N ARG A 259 8.76 -11.55 -21.84
CA ARG A 259 9.20 -10.16 -22.10
C ARG A 259 10.08 -10.05 -23.34
N HIS A 260 10.99 -11.00 -23.53
CA HIS A 260 11.75 -11.10 -24.77
C HIS A 260 10.82 -11.28 -25.98
N ALA A 261 9.90 -12.24 -25.95
CA ALA A 261 8.91 -12.42 -27.01
C ALA A 261 7.98 -11.19 -27.22
N ILE A 262 7.92 -10.28 -26.26
CA ILE A 262 6.99 -9.16 -26.30
C ILE A 262 7.63 -7.93 -26.86
N TYR A 263 8.68 -7.50 -26.18
CA TYR A 263 9.39 -6.31 -26.54
C TYR A 263 10.22 -6.58 -27.79
N GLN A 264 10.87 -7.74 -27.93
CA GLN A 264 11.65 -8.06 -29.13
C GLN A 264 10.79 -8.67 -30.26
N LEU A 265 9.77 -9.48 -29.96
CA LEU A 265 9.01 -10.22 -31.00
C LEU A 265 7.56 -9.75 -31.23
N GLY A 266 7.04 -8.78 -30.49
CA GLY A 266 5.71 -8.19 -30.77
C GLY A 266 4.52 -8.73 -29.97
N VAL A 267 4.69 -9.71 -29.07
CA VAL A 267 3.61 -10.30 -28.24
C VAL A 267 3.39 -9.46 -26.95
N PRO A 268 2.36 -9.54 -26.08
CA PRO A 268 2.30 -8.72 -24.82
C PRO A 268 2.15 -9.49 -23.48
N ILE A 269 3.03 -9.28 -22.47
CA ILE A 269 3.11 -9.82 -21.06
C ILE A 269 4.06 -8.94 -20.17
N LYS A 270 3.97 -9.04 -18.84
CA LYS A 270 4.13 -7.92 -17.87
C LYS A 270 5.20 -8.21 -16.80
N GLY A 271 5.98 -7.21 -16.37
CA GLY A 271 6.91 -7.28 -15.23
C GLY A 271 6.27 -6.85 -13.90
N ASN A 272 6.90 -7.20 -12.77
CA ASN A 272 6.44 -6.86 -11.41
C ASN A 272 7.61 -6.31 -10.60
N THR A 273 7.55 -5.02 -10.23
CA THR A 273 8.67 -4.32 -9.59
C THR A 273 9.06 -4.93 -8.24
N PHE A 274 8.10 -5.35 -7.42
CA PHE A 274 8.39 -6.00 -6.13
C PHE A 274 9.20 -7.28 -6.33
N ALA A 275 8.81 -8.09 -7.31
CA ALA A 275 9.51 -9.33 -7.60
C ALA A 275 10.89 -9.09 -8.25
N GLU A 276 11.05 -8.02 -9.02
CA GLU A 276 12.35 -7.66 -9.61
C GLU A 276 13.34 -7.15 -8.55
N ARG A 277 12.88 -6.30 -7.62
CA ARG A 277 13.74 -5.60 -6.66
C ARG A 277 13.95 -6.38 -5.36
N LEU A 278 12.91 -7.04 -4.84
CA LEU A 278 12.93 -7.63 -3.50
C LEU A 278 12.92 -9.17 -3.49
N ALA A 279 12.52 -9.86 -4.57
CA ALA A 279 12.58 -11.33 -4.58
C ALA A 279 13.99 -11.91 -4.37
N PRO A 280 15.09 -11.29 -4.87
CA PRO A 280 16.45 -11.71 -4.53
C PRO A 280 16.75 -11.66 -3.02
N LEU A 281 15.97 -10.89 -2.26
CA LEU A 281 16.04 -10.74 -0.81
C LEU A 281 14.98 -11.60 -0.09
N ASN A 282 14.51 -12.67 -0.75
CA ASN A 282 13.48 -13.61 -0.27
C ASN A 282 12.09 -12.99 -0.02
N PHE A 283 11.78 -11.87 -0.66
CA PHE A 283 10.43 -11.28 -0.60
C PHE A 283 9.47 -11.94 -1.62
N ASN A 284 8.24 -12.21 -1.19
CA ASN A 284 7.15 -12.63 -2.07
C ASN A 284 5.95 -11.69 -1.88
N VAL A 285 5.54 -11.01 -2.96
CA VAL A 285 4.42 -10.05 -2.94
C VAL A 285 3.05 -10.71 -2.76
N PHE A 286 2.86 -11.96 -3.19
CA PHE A 286 1.55 -12.60 -3.12
C PHE A 286 1.01 -12.78 -1.70
N PRO A 287 1.77 -13.30 -0.72
CA PRO A 287 1.30 -13.41 0.66
C PRO A 287 1.09 -12.06 1.36
N THR A 288 1.72 -10.98 0.90
CA THR A 288 1.53 -9.65 1.50
C THR A 288 0.23 -8.98 1.05
N LEU A 289 -0.37 -9.43 -0.06
CA LEU A 289 -1.65 -8.90 -0.54
C LEU A 289 -2.79 -9.36 0.36
N VAL A 290 -3.19 -8.50 1.29
CA VAL A 290 -4.24 -8.78 2.28
C VAL A 290 -5.59 -8.25 1.81
N VAL A 291 -6.65 -8.82 2.37
CA VAL A 291 -8.03 -8.40 2.10
C VAL A 291 -8.25 -6.98 2.61
N ASP A 292 -8.97 -6.20 1.82
CA ASP A 292 -9.49 -4.91 2.26
C ASP A 292 -10.92 -5.20 2.70
N LEU A 293 -11.11 -5.34 4.00
CA LEU A 293 -12.41 -5.73 4.55
C LEU A 293 -13.48 -4.66 4.24
N MET A 294 -13.12 -3.38 4.17
CA MET A 294 -14.08 -2.32 3.90
C MET A 294 -14.59 -2.34 2.46
N HIS A 295 -13.73 -2.69 1.50
CA HIS A 295 -14.13 -2.84 0.10
C HIS A 295 -14.76 -4.21 -0.22
N GLU A 296 -14.39 -5.28 0.49
CA GLU A 296 -14.89 -6.63 0.22
C GLU A 296 -16.20 -6.95 0.94
N PHE A 297 -16.45 -6.38 2.12
CA PHE A 297 -17.80 -6.31 2.67
C PHE A 297 -18.44 -5.06 2.10
N GLU A 298 -19.22 -5.19 1.02
CA GLU A 298 -19.99 -4.05 0.47
C GLU A 298 -20.51 -3.16 1.62
N LEU A 299 -20.22 -1.86 1.56
CA LEU A 299 -20.51 -0.90 2.63
C LEU A 299 -21.99 -0.97 3.11
N GLY A 300 -22.90 -1.41 2.24
CA GLY A 300 -24.31 -1.66 2.58
C GLY A 300 -24.57 -2.98 3.31
N VAL A 301 -23.81 -4.04 3.04
CA VAL A 301 -24.01 -5.38 3.62
C VAL A 301 -23.57 -5.42 5.07
N LEU A 302 -22.39 -4.89 5.42
CA LEU A 302 -21.96 -4.84 6.81
C LEU A 302 -22.91 -3.97 7.65
N LYS A 303 -23.30 -2.79 7.12
CA LYS A 303 -24.27 -1.93 7.78
C LYS A 303 -25.60 -2.65 8.01
N SER A 304 -26.08 -3.39 7.02
CA SER A 304 -27.34 -4.14 7.10
C SER A 304 -27.24 -5.32 8.09
N ALA A 305 -26.16 -6.09 8.02
CA ALA A 305 -25.89 -7.21 8.93
C ALA A 305 -25.71 -6.72 10.36
N PHE A 306 -24.93 -5.67 10.58
CA PHE A 306 -24.71 -5.07 11.89
C PHE A 306 -26.01 -4.49 12.48
N LYS A 307 -26.81 -3.80 11.67
CA LYS A 307 -28.14 -3.34 12.08
C LYS A 307 -29.05 -4.51 12.47
N HIS A 308 -28.99 -5.63 11.75
CA HIS A 308 -29.75 -6.83 12.09
C HIS A 308 -29.26 -7.47 13.40
N LEU A 309 -27.95 -7.56 13.61
CA LEU A 309 -27.35 -8.06 14.85
C LEU A 309 -27.73 -7.19 16.06
N ILE A 310 -27.73 -5.85 15.92
CA ILE A 310 -28.21 -4.94 16.96
C ILE A 310 -29.68 -5.18 17.28
N ARG A 311 -30.53 -5.42 16.27
CA ARG A 311 -31.95 -5.75 16.48
C ARG A 311 -32.14 -7.06 17.23
N ILE A 312 -31.32 -8.07 16.95
CA ILE A 312 -31.32 -9.34 17.68
C ILE A 312 -30.90 -9.10 19.14
N LEU A 313 -29.79 -8.37 19.37
CA LEU A 313 -29.33 -8.03 20.72
C LEU A 313 -30.42 -7.30 21.51
N TYR A 314 -31.04 -6.29 20.91
CA TYR A 314 -32.12 -5.53 21.53
C TYR A 314 -33.35 -6.38 21.85
N ALA A 315 -33.69 -7.35 20.99
CA ALA A 315 -34.81 -8.27 21.22
C ALA A 315 -34.51 -9.29 22.34
N ILE A 316 -33.25 -9.66 22.55
CA ILE A 316 -32.83 -10.55 23.65
C ILE A 316 -32.84 -9.77 24.96
N ASP A 317 -32.12 -8.65 25.00
CA ASP A 317 -32.05 -7.75 26.16
C ASP A 317 -31.56 -6.36 25.70
N PRO A 318 -32.38 -5.31 25.84
CA PRO A 318 -31.98 -3.94 25.55
C PRO A 318 -30.69 -3.49 26.26
N GLY A 319 -30.38 -4.03 27.44
CA GLY A 319 -29.16 -3.75 28.20
C GLY A 319 -27.87 -4.18 27.50
N LEU A 320 -27.93 -5.19 26.63
CA LEU A 320 -26.76 -5.65 25.87
C LEU A 320 -26.29 -4.61 24.82
N VAL A 321 -27.19 -3.76 24.34
CA VAL A 321 -26.83 -2.65 23.44
C VAL A 321 -26.04 -1.58 24.20
N ALA A 322 -26.37 -1.33 25.47
CA ALA A 322 -25.60 -0.42 26.31
C ALA A 322 -24.17 -0.94 26.56
N ILE A 323 -24.03 -2.24 26.86
CA ILE A 323 -22.71 -2.90 27.01
C ILE A 323 -21.90 -2.83 25.71
N LEU A 324 -22.56 -3.05 24.56
CA LEU A 324 -21.90 -2.91 23.25
C LEU A 324 -21.39 -1.47 23.07
N ASN A 325 -22.22 -0.47 23.33
CA ASN A 325 -21.85 0.94 23.21
C ASN A 325 -20.69 1.31 24.15
N GLU A 326 -20.70 0.84 25.40
CA GLU A 326 -19.62 1.06 26.36
C GLU A 326 -18.28 0.54 25.82
N ARG A 327 -18.26 -0.67 25.25
CA ARG A 327 -17.05 -1.24 24.63
C ARG A 327 -16.50 -0.42 23.47
N TYR A 328 -17.35 0.31 22.75
CA TYR A 328 -16.92 1.25 21.71
C TYR A 328 -16.61 2.66 22.26
N GLY A 329 -17.23 3.06 23.38
CA GLY A 329 -17.00 4.34 24.06
C GLY A 329 -15.69 4.44 24.84
N VAL A 330 -15.10 3.31 25.28
CA VAL A 330 -13.76 3.30 25.91
C VAL A 330 -12.66 3.84 24.97
N PHE A 331 -12.90 3.92 23.66
CA PHE A 331 -11.95 4.49 22.70
C PHE A 331 -11.99 6.02 22.58
N SER A 332 -12.95 6.72 23.20
CA SER A 332 -13.06 8.19 23.11
C SER A 332 -12.52 8.98 24.32
N GLU A 333 -12.26 8.34 25.47
CA GLU A 333 -12.00 9.07 26.73
C GLU A 333 -10.57 9.00 27.29
N SER A 334 -9.56 8.62 26.49
CA SER A 334 -8.15 8.75 26.92
C SER A 334 -7.49 9.98 26.29
N VAL A 335 -7.95 11.18 26.64
CA VAL A 335 -7.21 12.42 26.46
C VAL A 335 -6.96 12.99 27.86
N PRO A 336 -5.75 12.87 28.43
CA PRO A 336 -5.36 13.79 29.49
C PRO A 336 -5.24 15.17 28.85
N SER A 337 -6.08 16.11 29.28
CA SER A 337 -5.89 17.54 29.03
C SER A 337 -4.51 18.01 29.57
N PRO A 338 -3.90 19.02 28.93
CA PRO A 338 -2.46 19.34 29.00
C PRO A 338 -1.91 19.61 30.39
#